data_AF-A0A8B7ZSE9-F1
#
_entry.id   AF-A0A8B7ZSE9-F1
#
_cell.length_a   1.000
_cell.length_b   1.000
_cell.length_c   1.000
_cell.angle_alpha   90.00
_cell.angle_beta   90.00
_cell.angle_gamma   90.00
#
_symmetry.space_group_name_H-M   'P 1'
#
loop_
_entity.id
_entity.type
_entity.pdbx_description
1 polymer ?
#
loop_
_entity_poly.entity_id
_entity_poly.type
_entity_poly.pdbx_seq_one_letter_code
_entity_poly.pdbx_strand_id
1 'polypeptide(L)'
;MNVFHHGSFQVCFLLLCAFLSNAVAFENPWSDTDDLGSYFTNEFAVQIEGGIDVARSVASDHGYQLQMQIGSLPDHYLLQHDETPSRSKRETDERHTKKLADDHRVLWFQQQEAKRRTKRNVDKRFLRSTDFNDPLYEEEWYLNGDYKEQRGMQPDMNVRQLWEKGITGKGVVVSIVDDGLEVAHSDIAKNYDPLASWNFKEKRNDPTPPKSTYNHNGHGTRCAGEVAMVADNGKCGVGIAYEANIGGIRILEGKITDAVESASLSYNLDHIDIFSSSWGPTDDGMTTDGPGPLTKKALEEGIKRGRNSKGVLYAWASGNGGSEDNCNCDAYSSSIYTIATSSVSETGQKTFYGETCSSILTTSYSSGSGKARGVVSASLHNQCTNDHGGTSASAPMTAGVLALLLQANPDVTWRDAQHIIVQTSNTRLLREAEGVEWRRNAAGHVFSDYFGFGLLDAEAMVDLANPESWMSVPEKSVCTIKAGPSFTERKLTRNQPIKLDIVTDGCEGTSDEVTYLEHVIFSVSIDYSRRGALNVHLTSPSGTKTKLLTERREDSSDESMDNFPLMSVQLWGEQAAIGDGVWKLDIFDSTLEDISVGHNGYLRDWRLELHGTKELPKYVNSARGP
;
A
#
# COMPACT_ATOMS: atom_id res chain seq x y z
N MET A 1 68.05 -23.17 -8.12
CA MET A 1 68.79 -24.44 -8.30
C MET A 1 67.75 -25.46 -8.76
N ASN A 2 67.54 -25.66 -10.07
CA ASN A 2 68.24 -26.64 -10.94
C ASN A 2 68.37 -28.01 -10.24
N VAL A 3 67.87 -29.13 -10.76
CA VAL A 3 68.27 -29.76 -12.04
C VAL A 3 67.19 -30.75 -12.56
N PHE A 4 67.12 -30.85 -13.89
CA PHE A 4 66.41 -31.80 -14.79
C PHE A 4 66.75 -33.31 -14.50
N HIS A 5 66.10 -34.38 -15.01
CA HIS A 5 65.92 -34.76 -16.41
C HIS A 5 65.19 -36.13 -16.55
N HIS A 6 64.45 -36.29 -17.66
CA HIS A 6 64.20 -37.52 -18.47
C HIS A 6 63.43 -38.69 -17.84
N GLY A 7 62.53 -39.40 -18.52
CA GLY A 7 62.06 -39.42 -19.91
C GLY A 7 61.52 -40.82 -20.26
N SER A 8 60.47 -40.88 -21.07
CA SER A 8 60.23 -41.88 -22.14
C SER A 8 59.55 -43.24 -21.86
N PHE A 9 58.36 -43.37 -22.49
CA PHE A 9 57.93 -44.40 -23.45
C PHE A 9 57.20 -45.72 -23.03
N GLN A 10 56.06 -45.92 -23.74
CA GLN A 10 55.39 -47.15 -24.24
C GLN A 10 54.86 -48.21 -23.23
N VAL A 11 53.54 -48.41 -23.08
CA VAL A 11 52.52 -49.03 -23.99
C VAL A 11 52.49 -50.56 -23.91
N CYS A 12 51.24 -51.05 -23.73
CA CYS A 12 50.69 -52.40 -23.85
C CYS A 12 50.86 -53.35 -22.65
N PHE A 13 49.73 -53.83 -22.10
CA PHE A 13 49.35 -55.24 -22.17
C PHE A 13 47.88 -55.52 -21.74
N LEU A 14 47.16 -56.18 -22.66
CA LEU A 14 46.08 -57.18 -22.56
C LEU A 14 44.85 -56.94 -21.65
N LEU A 15 43.62 -56.81 -22.19
CA LEU A 15 42.72 -57.87 -22.74
C LEU A 15 42.41 -59.01 -21.75
N LEU A 16 41.15 -59.10 -21.27
CA LEU A 16 40.16 -60.06 -21.79
C LEU A 16 38.76 -59.91 -21.15
N CYS A 17 37.74 -59.85 -22.03
CA CYS A 17 36.39 -60.47 -22.04
C CYS A 17 35.57 -60.59 -20.74
N ALA A 18 34.25 -60.55 -20.72
CA ALA A 18 33.12 -60.21 -21.61
C ALA A 18 31.89 -60.66 -20.81
N PHE A 19 30.76 -59.94 -20.78
CA PHE A 19 29.40 -60.53 -20.73
C PHE A 19 28.30 -59.45 -20.79
N LEU A 20 27.55 -59.48 -21.90
CA LEU A 20 26.10 -59.27 -22.10
C LEU A 20 25.36 -58.11 -21.40
N SER A 21 24.95 -57.10 -22.16
CA SER A 21 23.60 -57.02 -22.78
C SER A 21 23.32 -55.57 -23.24
N ASN A 22 22.97 -55.44 -24.53
CA ASN A 22 22.62 -54.18 -25.17
C ASN A 22 21.26 -53.69 -24.65
N ALA A 23 21.24 -52.51 -24.02
CA ALA A 23 20.03 -51.73 -23.85
C ALA A 23 19.89 -50.78 -25.05
N VAL A 24 18.78 -50.96 -25.75
CA VAL A 24 18.30 -50.16 -26.89
C VAL A 24 18.10 -48.71 -26.45
N ALA A 25 18.85 -47.80 -27.07
CA ALA A 25 18.50 -46.38 -27.06
C ALA A 25 17.33 -46.17 -28.03
N PHE A 26 16.19 -45.72 -27.53
CA PHE A 26 15.10 -45.23 -28.38
C PHE A 26 15.58 -43.98 -29.11
N GLU A 27 15.75 -44.12 -30.42
CA GLU A 27 15.91 -43.03 -31.37
C GLU A 27 14.71 -42.10 -31.25
N ASN A 28 14.98 -40.81 -30.98
CA ASN A 28 13.98 -39.76 -31.04
C ASN A 28 13.74 -39.43 -32.53
N PRO A 29 12.56 -39.68 -33.11
CA PRO A 29 12.33 -39.58 -34.56
C PRO A 29 12.10 -38.13 -35.04
N TRP A 30 12.70 -37.15 -34.37
CA TRP A 30 12.63 -35.73 -34.76
C TRP A 30 14.03 -35.14 -34.90
N SER A 31 14.87 -35.82 -35.66
CA SER A 31 15.98 -35.19 -36.36
C SER A 31 15.77 -35.43 -37.85
N ASP A 32 15.22 -34.44 -38.54
CA ASP A 32 15.51 -34.26 -39.95
C ASP A 32 15.43 -32.78 -40.33
N THR A 33 16.43 -32.44 -41.12
CA THR A 33 16.81 -31.17 -41.71
C THR A 33 15.88 -30.74 -42.85
N ASP A 34 15.86 -29.42 -43.09
CA ASP A 34 15.51 -28.73 -44.34
C ASP A 34 14.17 -29.04 -45.04
N ASP A 35 13.13 -28.28 -44.66
CA ASP A 35 12.11 -27.82 -45.63
C ASP A 35 11.43 -26.51 -45.16
N LEU A 36 11.61 -25.44 -45.92
CA LEU A 36 11.41 -24.04 -45.51
C LEU A 36 10.03 -23.46 -45.92
N GLY A 37 8.90 -24.09 -45.58
CA GLY A 37 7.55 -23.59 -45.95
C GLY A 37 6.39 -23.93 -44.98
N SER A 38 5.30 -23.15 -45.04
CA SER A 38 4.02 -23.42 -44.34
C SER A 38 3.27 -24.62 -44.97
N TYR A 39 2.39 -25.28 -44.21
CA TYR A 39 1.64 -26.46 -44.67
C TYR A 39 0.16 -26.40 -44.26
N PHE A 40 -0.73 -26.93 -45.09
CA PHE A 40 -2.17 -27.04 -44.83
C PHE A 40 -2.48 -28.22 -43.90
N THR A 41 -3.49 -28.05 -43.04
CA THR A 41 -4.00 -29.08 -42.11
C THR A 41 -5.31 -29.69 -42.64
N ASN A 42 -5.83 -30.68 -41.94
CA ASN A 42 -7.15 -31.26 -42.22
C ASN A 42 -8.30 -30.54 -41.52
N GLU A 43 -8.05 -29.32 -41.03
CA GLU A 43 -9.03 -28.48 -40.34
C GLU A 43 -9.47 -27.32 -41.23
N PHE A 44 -10.72 -26.90 -41.07
CA PHE A 44 -11.38 -25.91 -41.91
C PHE A 44 -12.19 -24.96 -41.02
N ALA A 45 -11.92 -23.67 -41.12
CA ALA A 45 -12.71 -22.66 -40.45
C ALA A 45 -13.87 -22.27 -41.36
N VAL A 46 -15.08 -22.24 -40.81
CA VAL A 46 -16.30 -21.95 -41.55
C VAL A 46 -17.17 -20.96 -40.79
N GLN A 47 -17.95 -20.18 -41.52
CA GLN A 47 -19.02 -19.36 -40.96
C GLN A 47 -20.37 -19.92 -41.40
N ILE A 48 -21.21 -20.34 -40.44
CA ILE A 48 -22.52 -20.94 -40.67
C ILE A 48 -23.50 -20.35 -39.65
N GLU A 49 -24.45 -19.55 -40.12
CA GLU A 49 -25.47 -18.95 -39.26
C GLU A 49 -26.49 -19.96 -38.75
N GLY A 50 -27.04 -19.70 -37.55
CA GLY A 50 -28.09 -20.53 -36.94
C GLY A 50 -27.60 -21.39 -35.77
N GLY A 51 -26.36 -21.16 -35.30
CA GLY A 51 -25.84 -21.80 -34.10
C GLY A 51 -25.25 -23.19 -34.32
N ILE A 52 -24.71 -23.75 -33.23
CA ILE A 52 -23.83 -24.92 -33.26
C ILE A 52 -24.49 -26.19 -33.82
N ASP A 53 -25.80 -26.33 -33.65
CA ASP A 53 -26.54 -27.50 -34.13
C ASP A 53 -26.71 -27.47 -35.65
N VAL A 54 -26.90 -26.28 -36.24
CA VAL A 54 -26.90 -26.10 -37.70
C VAL A 54 -25.51 -26.37 -38.27
N ALA A 55 -24.47 -25.82 -37.65
CA ALA A 55 -23.09 -26.09 -38.05
C ALA A 55 -22.72 -27.57 -37.96
N ARG A 56 -23.19 -28.29 -36.92
CA ARG A 56 -23.00 -29.74 -36.77
C ARG A 56 -23.72 -30.52 -37.88
N SER A 57 -24.94 -30.13 -38.23
CA SER A 57 -25.68 -30.74 -39.34
C SER A 57 -24.96 -30.54 -40.67
N VAL A 58 -24.55 -29.30 -40.99
CA VAL A 58 -23.81 -28.98 -42.22
C VAL A 58 -22.50 -29.74 -42.27
N ALA A 59 -21.75 -29.82 -41.17
CA ALA A 59 -20.52 -30.59 -41.11
C ALA A 59 -20.77 -32.07 -41.46
N SER A 60 -21.76 -32.69 -40.81
CA SER A 60 -22.10 -34.10 -41.04
C SER A 60 -22.58 -34.38 -42.47
N ASP A 61 -23.35 -33.48 -43.08
CA ASP A 61 -23.85 -33.61 -44.45
C ASP A 61 -22.70 -33.74 -45.47
N HIS A 62 -21.56 -33.13 -45.17
CA HIS A 62 -20.38 -33.07 -46.05
C HIS A 62 -19.22 -33.96 -45.59
N GLY A 63 -19.43 -34.82 -44.59
CA GLY A 63 -18.39 -35.73 -44.10
C GLY A 63 -17.34 -35.09 -43.19
N TYR A 64 -17.64 -33.92 -42.63
CA TYR A 64 -16.80 -33.21 -41.67
C TYR A 64 -17.28 -33.44 -40.24
N GLN A 65 -16.35 -33.41 -39.29
CA GLN A 65 -16.63 -33.40 -37.87
C GLN A 65 -16.52 -31.98 -37.31
N LEU A 66 -17.58 -31.50 -36.67
CA LEU A 66 -17.54 -30.25 -35.92
C LEU A 66 -16.66 -30.43 -34.68
N GLN A 67 -15.56 -29.68 -34.59
CA GLN A 67 -14.65 -29.71 -33.46
C GLN A 67 -15.10 -28.74 -32.37
N MET A 68 -15.27 -27.46 -32.73
CA MET A 68 -15.62 -26.41 -31.78
C MET A 68 -16.11 -25.14 -32.48
N GLN A 69 -16.73 -24.24 -31.72
CA GLN A 69 -16.84 -22.83 -32.10
C GLN A 69 -15.48 -22.16 -31.97
N ILE A 70 -15.12 -21.30 -32.94
CA ILE A 70 -13.83 -20.60 -32.95
C ILE A 70 -13.91 -19.44 -31.97
N GLY A 71 -13.50 -19.70 -30.73
CA GLY A 71 -13.49 -18.71 -29.65
C GLY A 71 -14.88 -18.15 -29.36
N SER A 72 -14.96 -16.84 -29.15
CA SER A 72 -16.23 -16.11 -28.95
C SER A 72 -16.85 -15.58 -30.25
N LEU A 73 -16.29 -15.93 -31.43
CA LEU A 73 -16.82 -15.47 -32.71
C LEU A 73 -18.19 -16.12 -32.96
N PRO A 74 -19.28 -15.35 -33.09
CA PRO A 74 -20.61 -15.90 -33.37
C PRO A 74 -20.59 -16.62 -34.72
N ASP A 75 -21.24 -17.79 -34.78
CA ASP A 75 -21.46 -18.56 -36.01
C ASP A 75 -20.18 -19.00 -36.77
N HIS A 76 -19.01 -18.94 -36.14
CA HIS A 76 -17.75 -19.42 -36.70
C HIS A 76 -17.30 -20.72 -36.06
N TYR A 77 -17.01 -21.74 -36.86
CA TYR A 77 -16.76 -23.09 -36.40
C TYR A 77 -15.52 -23.69 -37.05
N LEU A 78 -14.83 -24.54 -36.29
CA LEU A 78 -13.73 -25.34 -36.78
C LEU A 78 -14.24 -26.75 -37.08
N LEU A 79 -14.08 -27.17 -38.33
CA LEU A 79 -14.44 -28.48 -38.83
C LEU A 79 -13.18 -29.28 -39.17
N GLN A 80 -13.25 -30.61 -39.08
CA GLN A 80 -12.16 -31.51 -39.46
C GLN A 80 -12.64 -32.56 -40.45
N HIS A 81 -11.81 -32.94 -41.42
CA HIS A 81 -12.11 -34.01 -42.39
C HIS A 81 -11.07 -35.12 -42.29
N ASP A 82 -11.48 -36.33 -41.90
CA ASP A 82 -10.57 -37.44 -41.61
C ASP A 82 -9.83 -37.96 -42.85
N GLU A 83 -10.44 -37.85 -44.03
CA GLU A 83 -9.80 -38.25 -45.29
C GLU A 83 -8.82 -37.20 -45.83
N THR A 84 -8.78 -36.00 -45.23
CA THR A 84 -7.77 -34.98 -45.58
C THR A 84 -6.50 -35.23 -44.76
N PRO A 85 -5.31 -35.24 -45.37
CA PRO A 85 -4.06 -35.39 -44.62
C PRO A 85 -3.87 -34.25 -43.60
N SER A 86 -3.49 -34.60 -42.37
CA SER A 86 -3.21 -33.62 -41.30
C SER A 86 -2.00 -32.70 -41.58
N ARG A 87 -1.19 -33.02 -42.62
CA ARG A 87 -0.05 -32.23 -43.08
C ARG A 87 0.12 -32.34 -44.59
N SER A 88 -0.15 -31.25 -45.32
CA SER A 88 0.02 -31.17 -46.77
C SER A 88 0.72 -29.88 -47.21
N LYS A 89 1.64 -29.95 -48.18
CA LYS A 89 2.27 -28.73 -48.76
C LYS A 89 1.38 -28.00 -49.76
N ARG A 90 0.23 -28.58 -50.11
CA ARG A 90 -0.75 -28.00 -51.03
C ARG A 90 -2.11 -28.01 -50.35
N GLU A 91 -2.89 -26.97 -50.61
CA GLU A 91 -4.29 -26.94 -50.22
C GLU A 91 -5.01 -28.17 -50.78
N THR A 92 -5.99 -28.67 -50.06
CA THR A 92 -6.80 -29.81 -50.50
C THR A 92 -7.45 -29.47 -51.84
N ASP A 93 -7.38 -30.40 -52.80
CA ASP A 93 -7.96 -30.24 -54.13
C ASP A 93 -9.39 -29.70 -54.04
N GLU A 94 -9.71 -28.65 -54.80
CA GLU A 94 -11.02 -28.00 -54.83
C GLU A 94 -12.15 -29.02 -54.93
N ARG A 95 -11.96 -30.18 -55.57
CA ARG A 95 -13.00 -31.22 -55.66
C ARG A 95 -13.48 -31.78 -54.31
N HIS A 96 -12.65 -31.76 -53.27
CA HIS A 96 -13.00 -32.24 -51.93
C HIS A 96 -13.59 -31.13 -51.03
N THR A 97 -13.09 -29.90 -51.15
CA THR A 97 -13.50 -28.76 -50.30
C THR A 97 -14.68 -27.97 -50.86
N LYS A 98 -14.89 -28.02 -52.18
CA LYS A 98 -15.91 -27.24 -52.89
C LYS A 98 -17.34 -27.58 -52.51
N LYS A 99 -17.65 -28.84 -52.16
CA LYS A 99 -19.03 -29.22 -51.78
C LYS A 99 -19.51 -28.50 -50.53
N LEU A 100 -18.63 -28.37 -49.53
CA LEU A 100 -18.91 -27.64 -48.31
C LEU A 100 -18.86 -26.12 -48.55
N ALA A 101 -17.86 -25.64 -49.30
CA ALA A 101 -17.72 -24.21 -49.61
C ALA A 101 -18.87 -23.64 -50.47
N ASP A 102 -19.48 -24.47 -51.34
CA ASP A 102 -20.61 -24.08 -52.19
C ASP A 102 -21.99 -24.33 -51.53
N ASP A 103 -22.05 -24.90 -50.31
CA ASP A 103 -23.32 -25.06 -49.60
C ASP A 103 -23.89 -23.68 -49.25
N HIS A 104 -25.13 -23.41 -49.64
CA HIS A 104 -25.83 -22.15 -49.37
C HIS A 104 -25.87 -21.72 -47.89
N ARG A 105 -25.63 -22.65 -46.95
CA ARG A 105 -25.56 -22.39 -45.50
C ARG A 105 -24.18 -21.91 -45.04
N VAL A 106 -23.14 -22.04 -45.87
CA VAL A 106 -21.76 -21.64 -45.57
C VAL A 106 -21.50 -20.27 -46.16
N LEU A 107 -21.32 -19.27 -45.29
CA LEU A 107 -21.06 -17.89 -45.69
C LEU A 107 -19.59 -17.64 -46.00
N TRP A 108 -18.71 -18.36 -45.32
CA TRP A 108 -17.27 -18.25 -45.47
C TRP A 108 -16.61 -19.58 -45.12
N PHE A 109 -15.54 -19.91 -45.81
CA PHE A 109 -14.81 -21.16 -45.66
C PHE A 109 -13.33 -20.94 -45.94
N GLN A 110 -12.46 -21.49 -45.09
CA GLN A 110 -11.02 -21.49 -45.30
C GLN A 110 -10.37 -22.73 -44.71
N GLN A 111 -9.58 -23.45 -45.52
CA GLN A 111 -8.70 -24.50 -45.01
C GLN A 111 -7.60 -23.89 -44.13
N GLN A 112 -7.36 -24.48 -42.97
CA GLN A 112 -6.38 -23.98 -42.03
C GLN A 112 -4.97 -24.34 -42.48
N GLU A 113 -4.10 -23.34 -42.41
CA GLU A 113 -2.68 -23.48 -42.70
C GLU A 113 -1.90 -23.43 -41.39
N ALA A 114 -1.15 -24.48 -41.11
CA ALA A 114 -0.20 -24.50 -40.01
C ALA A 114 0.90 -23.48 -40.27
N LYS A 115 0.78 -22.35 -39.58
CA LYS A 115 1.78 -21.28 -39.60
C LYS A 115 2.95 -21.66 -38.69
N ARG A 116 4.18 -21.63 -39.23
CA ARG A 116 5.39 -21.72 -38.41
C ARG A 116 5.53 -20.44 -37.60
N ARG A 117 5.29 -20.52 -36.30
CA ARG A 117 5.64 -19.46 -35.33
C ARG A 117 6.87 -19.94 -34.57
N THR A 118 7.99 -19.24 -34.71
CA THR A 118 9.14 -19.47 -33.83
C THR A 118 8.82 -18.87 -32.47
N LYS A 119 8.92 -19.69 -31.42
CA LYS A 119 8.93 -19.19 -30.04
C LYS A 119 10.11 -18.22 -29.95
N ARG A 120 9.87 -16.94 -29.64
CA ARG A 120 10.97 -16.08 -29.18
C ARG A 120 11.56 -16.83 -27.98
N ASN A 121 12.86 -17.11 -28.00
CA ASN A 121 13.49 -17.91 -26.95
C ASN A 121 13.15 -17.29 -25.60
N VAL A 122 12.32 -18.01 -24.84
CA VAL A 122 12.06 -17.72 -23.43
C VAL A 122 13.15 -18.47 -22.68
N ASP A 123 14.09 -17.72 -22.13
CA ASP A 123 15.08 -18.23 -21.20
C ASP A 123 14.34 -18.92 -20.04
N LYS A 124 14.80 -20.10 -19.60
CA LYS A 124 14.13 -20.86 -18.53
C LYS A 124 14.42 -20.29 -17.13
N ARG A 125 14.48 -18.95 -17.04
CA ARG A 125 14.44 -18.14 -15.81
C ARG A 125 13.06 -17.51 -15.54
N PHE A 126 12.10 -17.66 -16.46
CA PHE A 126 10.74 -17.11 -16.36
C PHE A 126 9.78 -17.97 -15.52
N LEU A 127 10.13 -18.16 -14.24
CA LEU A 127 9.15 -18.15 -13.14
C LEU A 127 9.45 -16.94 -12.23
N ARG A 128 9.86 -15.82 -12.83
CA ARG A 128 9.78 -14.49 -12.24
C ARG A 128 8.73 -13.73 -13.04
N SER A 129 7.50 -13.68 -12.52
CA SER A 129 6.48 -12.73 -12.96
C SER A 129 7.00 -11.27 -12.88
N THR A 130 6.54 -10.40 -13.78
CA THR A 130 6.88 -8.96 -13.85
C THR A 130 8.39 -8.63 -13.87
N ASP A 131 9.13 -9.08 -14.88
CA ASP A 131 10.45 -8.52 -15.18
C ASP A 131 10.25 -7.20 -15.97
N PHE A 132 10.05 -6.10 -15.24
CA PHE A 132 10.02 -4.76 -15.84
C PHE A 132 11.37 -4.43 -16.47
N ASN A 133 11.37 -3.71 -17.59
CA ASN A 133 12.62 -3.32 -18.25
C ASN A 133 13.34 -2.12 -17.58
N ASP A 134 12.79 -1.62 -16.48
CA ASP A 134 13.26 -0.44 -15.77
C ASP A 134 14.54 -0.75 -14.97
N PRO A 135 15.61 0.05 -15.16
CA PRO A 135 16.96 -0.31 -14.75
C PRO A 135 17.17 -0.43 -13.22
N LEU A 136 16.31 0.20 -12.42
CA LEU A 136 16.38 0.17 -10.95
C LEU A 136 15.29 -0.71 -10.32
N TYR A 137 14.44 -1.39 -11.11
CA TYR A 137 13.43 -2.30 -10.55
C TYR A 137 14.06 -3.41 -9.70
N GLU A 138 15.26 -3.90 -10.04
CA GLU A 138 15.99 -4.87 -9.20
C GLU A 138 16.45 -4.28 -7.85
N GLU A 139 16.59 -2.96 -7.76
CA GLU A 139 16.95 -2.25 -6.53
C GLU A 139 15.73 -1.93 -5.64
N GLU A 140 14.50 -2.03 -6.17
CA GLU A 140 13.21 -1.86 -5.46
C GLU A 140 12.86 -3.06 -4.59
N TRP A 141 13.72 -3.29 -3.60
CA TRP A 141 13.67 -4.42 -2.67
C TRP A 141 12.35 -4.56 -1.92
N TYR A 142 11.66 -3.45 -1.71
CA TYR A 142 10.36 -3.36 -1.03
C TYR A 142 9.17 -3.77 -1.92
N LEU A 143 9.40 -3.98 -3.23
CA LEU A 143 8.40 -4.46 -4.21
C LEU A 143 8.75 -5.83 -4.79
N ASN A 144 10.04 -6.08 -5.06
CA ASN A 144 10.48 -7.26 -5.78
C ASN A 144 10.91 -8.42 -4.87
N GLY A 145 11.04 -8.18 -3.56
CA GLY A 145 11.39 -9.18 -2.55
C GLY A 145 12.76 -9.84 -2.74
N ASP A 146 13.68 -9.25 -3.51
CA ASP A 146 15.03 -9.80 -3.75
C ASP A 146 15.92 -9.64 -2.50
N TYR A 147 15.62 -10.46 -1.49
CA TYR A 147 16.52 -10.83 -0.43
C TYR A 147 16.99 -12.26 -0.68
N LYS A 148 18.27 -12.40 -1.06
CA LYS A 148 18.95 -13.69 -1.22
C LYS A 148 18.90 -14.50 0.08
N GLU A 149 17.98 -15.46 0.16
CA GLU A 149 17.95 -16.76 0.89
C GLU A 149 18.62 -16.96 2.27
N GLN A 150 19.39 -16.02 2.82
CA GLN A 150 20.26 -16.25 3.97
C GLN A 150 19.60 -15.96 5.32
N ARG A 151 18.37 -15.39 5.35
CA ARG A 151 17.64 -15.09 6.61
C ARG A 151 16.15 -15.43 6.61
N GLY A 152 15.58 -15.98 5.54
CA GLY A 152 14.17 -16.40 5.52
C GLY A 152 13.12 -15.27 5.62
N MET A 153 13.52 -14.01 5.44
CA MET A 153 12.63 -12.85 5.36
C MET A 153 12.76 -12.21 3.97
N GLN A 154 11.64 -12.07 3.26
CA GLN A 154 11.52 -11.27 2.05
C GLN A 154 10.76 -10.01 2.42
N PRO A 155 11.40 -8.82 2.35
CA PRO A 155 10.69 -7.58 2.55
C PRO A 155 9.76 -7.36 1.37
N ASP A 156 8.47 -7.56 1.57
CA ASP A 156 7.46 -7.41 0.52
C ASP A 156 6.16 -6.90 1.16
N MET A 157 5.55 -5.92 0.52
CA MET A 157 4.19 -5.44 0.85
C MET A 157 3.11 -6.19 0.03
N ASN A 158 3.48 -7.30 -0.61
CA ASN A 158 2.64 -8.16 -1.46
C ASN A 158 1.96 -7.39 -2.60
N VAL A 159 2.71 -6.49 -3.24
CA VAL A 159 2.21 -5.65 -4.34
C VAL A 159 2.18 -6.42 -5.66
N ARG A 160 3.17 -7.28 -5.89
CA ARG A 160 3.38 -7.97 -7.16
C ARG A 160 2.23 -8.90 -7.56
N GLN A 161 1.61 -9.56 -6.59
CA GLN A 161 0.45 -10.42 -6.80
C GLN A 161 -0.74 -9.63 -7.35
N LEU A 162 -0.86 -8.35 -7.00
CA LEU A 162 -1.89 -7.46 -7.54
C LEU A 162 -1.60 -7.05 -8.98
N TRP A 163 -0.34 -6.76 -9.32
CA TRP A 163 0.06 -6.47 -10.69
C TRP A 163 -0.24 -7.65 -11.63
N GLU A 164 -0.03 -8.88 -11.18
CA GLU A 164 -0.41 -10.09 -11.93
C GLU A 164 -1.93 -10.21 -12.15
N LYS A 165 -2.73 -9.69 -11.20
CA LYS A 165 -4.20 -9.59 -11.30
C LYS A 165 -4.65 -8.37 -12.13
N GLY A 166 -3.73 -7.56 -12.68
CA GLY A 166 -4.05 -6.36 -13.45
C GLY A 166 -4.48 -5.15 -12.61
N ILE A 167 -4.18 -5.18 -11.31
CA ILE A 167 -4.43 -4.08 -10.37
C ILE A 167 -3.13 -3.30 -10.22
N THR A 168 -3.10 -2.10 -10.79
CA THR A 168 -1.92 -1.28 -11.10
C THR A 168 -2.10 0.19 -10.69
N GLY A 169 -3.21 0.52 -10.02
CA GLY A 169 -3.63 1.87 -9.66
C GLY A 169 -4.46 2.58 -10.73
N LYS A 170 -4.75 1.90 -11.84
CA LYS A 170 -5.40 2.50 -13.01
C LYS A 170 -6.73 3.16 -12.68
N GLY A 171 -6.84 4.43 -13.04
CA GLY A 171 -8.06 5.22 -12.87
C GLY A 171 -8.20 5.91 -11.50
N VAL A 172 -7.28 5.65 -10.57
CA VAL A 172 -7.22 6.34 -9.28
C VAL A 172 -6.33 7.58 -9.41
N VAL A 173 -6.71 8.67 -8.74
CA VAL A 173 -5.98 9.94 -8.76
C VAL A 173 -5.32 10.21 -7.40
N VAL A 174 -4.00 10.30 -7.40
CA VAL A 174 -3.18 10.60 -6.21
C VAL A 174 -2.56 12.00 -6.37
N SER A 175 -2.55 12.79 -5.30
CA SER A 175 -1.87 14.09 -5.26
C SER A 175 -0.83 14.15 -4.15
N ILE A 176 0.40 14.51 -4.50
CA ILE A 176 1.49 14.75 -3.54
C ILE A 176 1.45 16.21 -3.09
N VAL A 177 1.20 16.46 -1.79
CA VAL A 177 1.15 17.81 -1.23
C VAL A 177 2.51 18.13 -0.60
N ASP A 178 3.36 18.88 -1.31
CA ASP A 178 4.79 18.98 -0.96
C ASP A 178 5.48 20.24 -1.53
N ASP A 179 6.78 20.15 -1.84
CA ASP A 179 7.64 21.19 -2.42
C ASP A 179 7.51 21.33 -3.96
N GLY A 180 6.78 20.41 -4.60
CA GLY A 180 6.44 20.42 -6.02
C GLY A 180 6.68 19.09 -6.71
N LEU A 181 6.39 19.06 -8.01
CA LEU A 181 6.50 17.86 -8.85
C LEU A 181 7.10 18.23 -10.21
N GLU A 182 8.24 17.64 -10.60
CA GLU A 182 8.78 17.79 -11.95
C GLU A 182 7.92 17.03 -12.96
N VAL A 183 6.86 17.70 -13.45
CA VAL A 183 5.84 17.08 -14.32
C VAL A 183 6.40 16.57 -15.65
N ALA A 184 7.54 17.12 -16.08
CA ALA A 184 8.25 16.73 -17.30
C ALA A 184 9.25 15.58 -17.09
N HIS A 185 9.36 15.04 -15.86
CA HIS A 185 10.18 13.86 -15.60
C HIS A 185 9.69 12.71 -16.49
N SER A 186 10.60 12.12 -17.26
CA SER A 186 10.28 11.09 -18.27
C SER A 186 9.58 9.87 -17.70
N ASP A 187 9.76 9.63 -16.41
CA ASP A 187 9.11 8.55 -15.68
C ASP A 187 7.78 8.93 -15.00
N ILE A 188 7.36 10.18 -15.09
CA ILE A 188 6.12 10.70 -14.46
C ILE A 188 5.18 11.26 -15.51
N ALA A 189 5.70 11.87 -16.58
CA ALA A 189 4.95 12.69 -17.53
C ALA A 189 3.74 11.98 -18.18
N LYS A 190 3.77 10.64 -18.32
CA LYS A 190 2.64 9.86 -18.85
C LYS A 190 1.48 9.76 -17.85
N ASN A 191 1.80 9.67 -16.57
CA ASN A 191 0.85 9.53 -15.47
C ASN A 191 0.46 10.88 -14.85
N TYR A 192 1.16 11.96 -15.21
CA TYR A 192 0.90 13.30 -14.68
C TYR A 192 -0.53 13.77 -14.94
N ASP A 193 -1.18 14.25 -13.89
CA ASP A 193 -2.52 14.79 -13.93
C ASP A 193 -2.55 16.28 -13.54
N PRO A 194 -2.84 17.19 -14.48
CA PRO A 194 -2.93 18.62 -14.19
C PRO A 194 -4.16 19.00 -13.34
N LEU A 195 -5.23 18.20 -13.32
CA LEU A 195 -6.40 18.45 -12.46
C LEU A 195 -6.12 18.07 -11.00
N ALA A 196 -5.13 17.21 -10.77
CA ALA A 196 -4.63 16.88 -9.44
C ALA A 196 -3.47 17.79 -8.98
N SER A 197 -3.20 18.88 -9.71
CA SER A 197 -2.00 19.69 -9.50
C SER A 197 -2.29 21.18 -9.35
N TRP A 198 -1.54 21.83 -8.46
CA TRP A 198 -1.59 23.29 -8.28
C TRP A 198 -0.35 23.83 -7.57
N ASN A 199 0.09 25.02 -7.95
CA ASN A 199 1.19 25.72 -7.31
C ASN A 199 0.66 26.93 -6.52
N PHE A 200 0.60 26.82 -5.19
CA PHE A 200 0.08 27.88 -4.33
C PHE A 200 1.02 29.09 -4.25
N LYS A 201 2.33 28.87 -4.41
CA LYS A 201 3.34 29.93 -4.39
C LYS A 201 3.22 30.85 -5.61
N GLU A 202 3.10 30.26 -6.79
CA GLU A 202 3.07 30.99 -8.08
C GLU A 202 1.66 31.17 -8.63
N LYS A 203 0.65 30.57 -8.00
CA LYS A 203 -0.77 30.63 -8.38
C LYS A 203 -1.02 30.20 -9.82
N ARG A 204 -0.49 29.03 -10.19
CA ARG A 204 -0.59 28.43 -11.52
C ARG A 204 -0.75 26.92 -11.43
N ASN A 205 -1.20 26.28 -12.52
CA ASN A 205 -1.40 24.83 -12.55
C ASN A 205 -0.10 24.04 -12.46
N ASP A 206 1.00 24.55 -13.01
CA ASP A 206 2.29 23.84 -13.04
C ASP A 206 2.99 23.85 -11.66
N PRO A 207 3.08 22.69 -10.97
CA PRO A 207 3.69 22.54 -9.66
C PRO A 207 5.21 22.33 -9.74
N THR A 208 5.82 22.37 -10.93
CA THR A 208 7.27 22.16 -11.10
C THR A 208 8.06 23.19 -10.28
N PRO A 209 8.99 22.74 -9.41
CA PRO A 209 9.91 23.65 -8.74
C PRO A 209 10.71 24.48 -9.76
N PRO A 210 11.18 25.69 -9.44
CA PRO A 210 12.11 26.43 -10.27
C PRO A 210 13.49 25.76 -10.27
N LYS A 211 14.16 25.68 -11.42
CA LYS A 211 15.53 25.14 -11.53
C LYS A 211 16.53 25.71 -10.53
N SER A 212 16.36 26.96 -10.12
CA SER A 212 17.19 27.63 -9.12
C SER A 212 17.11 27.04 -7.71
N THR A 213 16.07 26.26 -7.41
CA THR A 213 15.82 25.72 -6.07
C THR A 213 15.81 24.19 -6.03
N TYR A 214 16.21 23.52 -7.12
CA TYR A 214 16.22 22.06 -7.23
C TYR A 214 17.05 21.36 -6.14
N ASN A 215 18.11 21.99 -5.63
CA ASN A 215 18.92 21.42 -4.54
C ASN A 215 18.16 21.24 -3.23
N HIS A 216 16.98 21.88 -3.09
CA HIS A 216 16.19 21.87 -1.87
C HIS A 216 14.77 21.35 -2.07
N ASN A 217 14.28 21.24 -3.32
CA ASN A 217 12.86 21.02 -3.60
C ASN A 217 12.57 19.78 -4.45
N GLY A 218 13.34 18.71 -4.23
CA GLY A 218 13.17 17.45 -4.95
C GLY A 218 12.33 16.43 -4.22
N HIS A 219 11.77 16.78 -3.07
CA HIS A 219 11.11 15.85 -2.18
C HIS A 219 9.80 15.35 -2.79
N GLY A 220 8.91 16.23 -3.24
CA GLY A 220 7.63 15.84 -3.84
C GLY A 220 7.77 15.05 -5.15
N THR A 221 8.85 15.26 -5.91
CA THR A 221 9.15 14.44 -7.11
C THR A 221 9.58 13.01 -6.75
N ARG A 222 10.31 12.83 -5.64
CA ARG A 222 10.65 11.50 -5.11
C ARG A 222 9.40 10.80 -4.57
N CYS A 223 8.58 11.49 -3.78
CA CYS A 223 7.32 10.93 -3.29
C CYS A 223 6.38 10.51 -4.43
N ALA A 224 6.24 11.35 -5.47
CA ALA A 224 5.40 11.01 -6.63
C ALA A 224 5.92 9.79 -7.40
N GLY A 225 7.24 9.62 -7.48
CA GLY A 225 7.85 8.49 -8.17
C GLY A 225 7.55 7.14 -7.48
N GLU A 226 7.55 7.11 -6.15
CA GLU A 226 7.20 5.90 -5.38
C GLU A 226 5.77 5.42 -5.67
N VAL A 227 4.86 6.37 -5.90
CA VAL A 227 3.47 6.08 -6.24
C VAL A 227 3.35 5.63 -7.70
N ALA A 228 3.87 6.41 -8.65
CA ALA A 228 3.44 6.33 -10.05
C ALA A 228 4.54 6.54 -11.09
N MET A 229 5.81 6.19 -10.81
CA MET A 229 6.79 5.96 -11.89
C MET A 229 6.22 4.97 -12.92
N VAL A 230 6.47 5.22 -14.20
CA VAL A 230 5.86 4.51 -15.31
C VAL A 230 6.62 3.21 -15.56
N ALA A 231 5.93 2.08 -15.41
CA ALA A 231 6.48 0.78 -15.75
C ALA A 231 6.85 0.63 -17.24
N ASP A 232 7.87 -0.19 -17.50
CA ASP A 232 8.33 -0.66 -18.81
C ASP A 232 8.77 0.43 -19.78
N ASN A 233 9.29 1.56 -19.27
CA ASN A 233 9.76 2.67 -20.11
C ASN A 233 11.30 2.78 -20.19
N GLY A 234 12.03 1.93 -19.46
CA GLY A 234 13.49 1.89 -19.43
C GLY A 234 14.11 3.03 -18.61
N LYS A 235 13.36 3.61 -17.67
CA LYS A 235 13.76 4.74 -16.84
C LYS A 235 13.52 4.41 -15.37
N CYS A 236 14.48 4.78 -14.52
CA CYS A 236 14.45 4.59 -13.07
C CYS A 236 13.88 3.21 -12.66
N GLY A 237 12.76 3.18 -11.94
CA GLY A 237 12.12 1.98 -11.40
C GLY A 237 10.61 1.98 -11.69
N VAL A 238 9.81 1.40 -10.81
CA VAL A 238 8.36 1.25 -11.02
C VAL A 238 7.58 1.75 -9.81
N GLY A 239 6.59 2.60 -10.04
CA GLY A 239 5.69 3.05 -8.98
C GLY A 239 4.80 1.90 -8.49
N ILE A 240 4.45 1.89 -7.20
CA ILE A 240 3.52 0.88 -6.64
C ILE A 240 2.21 0.82 -7.44
N ALA A 241 1.72 1.99 -7.83
CA ALA A 241 0.52 2.21 -8.62
C ALA A 241 0.91 2.84 -9.98
N TYR A 242 1.73 2.14 -10.76
CA TYR A 242 2.34 2.64 -12.00
C TYR A 242 1.38 3.03 -13.14
N GLU A 243 0.07 2.79 -13.03
CA GLU A 243 -0.96 3.32 -13.93
C GLU A 243 -1.93 4.32 -13.26
N ALA A 244 -1.68 4.71 -12.01
CA ALA A 244 -2.43 5.78 -11.36
C ALA A 244 -2.11 7.15 -11.97
N ASN A 245 -3.08 8.06 -11.89
CA ASN A 245 -2.88 9.47 -12.23
C ASN A 245 -2.21 10.16 -11.04
N ILE A 246 -1.13 10.91 -11.28
CA ILE A 246 -0.33 11.54 -10.24
C ILE A 246 -0.25 13.06 -10.41
N GLY A 247 -0.62 13.79 -9.37
CA GLY A 247 -0.55 15.25 -9.29
C GLY A 247 0.43 15.74 -8.25
N GLY A 248 0.73 17.03 -8.30
CA GLY A 248 1.57 17.71 -7.31
C GLY A 248 0.92 19.02 -6.85
N ILE A 249 0.79 19.20 -5.55
CA ILE A 249 0.35 20.44 -4.92
C ILE A 249 1.52 21.07 -4.19
N ARG A 250 2.07 22.15 -4.76
CA ARG A 250 3.26 22.84 -4.24
C ARG A 250 2.90 23.88 -3.19
N ILE A 251 3.24 23.60 -1.93
CA ILE A 251 2.99 24.49 -0.77
C ILE A 251 4.22 24.74 0.11
N LEU A 252 5.19 23.83 0.18
CA LEU A 252 6.26 23.86 1.20
C LEU A 252 7.34 24.93 0.98
N GLU A 253 7.19 25.73 -0.07
CA GLU A 253 8.08 26.84 -0.36
C GLU A 253 7.41 28.20 -0.11
N GLY A 254 7.84 28.88 0.95
CA GLY A 254 7.42 30.23 1.28
C GLY A 254 6.55 30.26 2.53
N LYS A 255 5.72 31.30 2.66
CA LYS A 255 4.88 31.46 3.84
C LYS A 255 3.70 30.50 3.76
N ILE A 256 3.78 29.42 4.52
CA ILE A 256 2.66 28.50 4.75
C ILE A 256 1.74 29.15 5.80
N THR A 257 0.43 29.09 5.55
CA THR A 257 -0.60 29.62 6.46
C THR A 257 -1.75 28.62 6.49
N ASP A 258 -2.55 28.65 7.55
CA ASP A 258 -3.79 27.84 7.68
C ASP A 258 -4.68 27.89 6.41
N ALA A 259 -4.78 29.06 5.76
CA ALA A 259 -5.54 29.18 4.51
C ALA A 259 -4.92 28.43 3.31
N VAL A 260 -3.59 28.34 3.25
CA VAL A 260 -2.87 27.62 2.18
C VAL A 260 -2.95 26.12 2.41
N GLU A 261 -2.74 25.66 3.64
CA GLU A 261 -2.91 24.25 4.04
C GLU A 261 -4.36 23.78 3.83
N SER A 262 -5.34 24.58 4.27
CA SER A 262 -6.76 24.29 4.07
C SER A 262 -7.10 24.14 2.59
N ALA A 263 -6.63 25.08 1.76
CA ALA A 263 -6.88 25.04 0.32
C ALA A 263 -6.14 23.89 -0.39
N SER A 264 -4.97 23.48 0.07
CA SER A 264 -4.23 22.36 -0.52
C SER A 264 -4.86 21.02 -0.21
N LEU A 265 -5.27 20.80 1.05
CA LEU A 265 -5.88 19.55 1.49
C LEU A 265 -7.35 19.38 1.06
N SER A 266 -7.96 20.43 0.52
CA SER A 266 -9.31 20.39 -0.07
C SER A 266 -9.32 20.72 -1.56
N TYR A 267 -8.15 20.70 -2.21
CA TYR A 267 -8.05 20.99 -3.64
C TYR A 267 -8.76 19.90 -4.44
N ASN A 268 -9.68 20.29 -5.32
CA ASN A 268 -10.35 19.42 -6.30
C ASN A 268 -10.82 18.05 -5.74
N LEU A 269 -11.52 18.06 -4.60
CA LEU A 269 -12.02 16.86 -3.90
C LEU A 269 -12.96 15.96 -4.72
N ASP A 270 -13.55 16.49 -5.79
CA ASP A 270 -14.40 15.71 -6.71
C ASP A 270 -13.58 14.87 -7.71
N HIS A 271 -12.27 15.12 -7.79
CA HIS A 271 -11.35 14.49 -8.74
C HIS A 271 -10.22 13.70 -8.06
N ILE A 272 -9.61 14.26 -7.01
CA ILE A 272 -8.53 13.59 -6.27
C ILE A 272 -9.11 12.53 -5.33
N ASP A 273 -8.58 11.31 -5.40
CA ASP A 273 -8.96 10.23 -4.49
C ASP A 273 -8.10 10.20 -3.23
N ILE A 274 -6.79 10.43 -3.38
CA ILE A 274 -5.80 10.25 -2.32
C ILE A 274 -4.87 11.45 -2.27
N PHE A 275 -4.67 12.00 -1.07
CA PHE A 275 -3.61 12.96 -0.78
C PHE A 275 -2.49 12.26 -0.01
N SER A 276 -1.25 12.50 -0.42
CA SER A 276 -0.06 12.08 0.33
C SER A 276 0.69 13.30 0.83
N SER A 277 0.91 13.37 2.14
CA SER A 277 1.59 14.46 2.82
C SER A 277 2.68 13.93 3.75
N SER A 278 3.86 14.52 3.64
CA SER A 278 5.03 14.14 4.42
C SER A 278 5.63 15.36 5.15
N TRP A 279 4.75 16.20 5.68
CA TRP A 279 5.05 17.44 6.38
C TRP A 279 4.15 17.58 7.61
N GLY A 280 4.57 18.41 8.54
CA GLY A 280 3.89 18.70 9.79
C GLY A 280 4.62 19.81 10.54
N PRO A 281 4.42 19.92 11.86
CA PRO A 281 5.26 20.72 12.74
C PRO A 281 6.73 20.29 12.66
N THR A 282 7.63 21.07 13.25
CA THR A 282 9.05 20.70 13.31
C THR A 282 9.23 19.47 14.21
N ASP A 283 9.91 18.44 13.70
CA ASP A 283 10.23 17.21 14.43
C ASP A 283 11.45 17.39 15.38
N ASP A 284 11.39 18.37 16.28
CA ASP A 284 12.48 18.73 17.19
C ASP A 284 12.35 18.14 18.59
N GLY A 285 11.30 17.35 18.87
CA GLY A 285 11.02 16.86 20.22
C GLY A 285 10.49 17.95 21.16
N MET A 286 10.21 19.16 20.66
CA MET A 286 9.79 20.33 21.45
C MET A 286 8.43 20.85 21.02
N THR A 287 8.20 20.87 19.71
CA THR A 287 7.04 21.50 19.08
C THR A 287 5.76 20.71 19.39
N THR A 288 4.66 21.42 19.61
CA THR A 288 3.32 20.84 19.77
C THR A 288 2.38 21.72 18.99
N ASP A 289 1.87 21.23 17.86
CA ASP A 289 1.08 22.03 16.93
C ASP A 289 0.17 21.15 16.07
N GLY A 290 -0.70 21.78 15.27
CA GLY A 290 -1.66 21.07 14.45
C GLY A 290 -2.38 21.97 13.46
N PRO A 291 -3.37 21.41 12.75
CA PRO A 291 -4.13 22.17 11.79
C PRO A 291 -4.90 23.31 12.46
N GLY A 292 -4.82 24.50 11.86
CA GLY A 292 -5.64 25.63 12.24
C GLY A 292 -7.13 25.38 11.94
N PRO A 293 -8.02 26.32 12.29
CA PRO A 293 -9.46 26.14 12.13
C PRO A 293 -9.91 25.87 10.68
N LEU A 294 -9.26 26.49 9.69
CA LEU A 294 -9.60 26.27 8.29
C LEU A 294 -9.11 24.91 7.80
N THR A 295 -7.89 24.51 8.19
CA THR A 295 -7.33 23.22 7.80
C THR A 295 -8.10 22.05 8.43
N LYS A 296 -8.51 22.17 9.71
CA LYS A 296 -9.42 21.21 10.36
C LYS A 296 -10.71 21.03 9.58
N LYS A 297 -11.32 22.14 9.14
CA LYS A 297 -12.53 22.11 8.32
C LYS A 297 -12.28 21.49 6.93
N ALA A 298 -11.12 21.74 6.31
CA ALA A 298 -10.78 21.15 5.02
C ALA A 298 -10.66 19.64 5.08
N LEU A 299 -9.98 19.10 6.12
CA LEU A 299 -9.91 17.65 6.35
C LEU A 299 -11.30 17.04 6.56
N GLU A 300 -12.16 17.71 7.34
CA GLU A 300 -13.55 17.27 7.57
C GLU A 300 -14.42 17.34 6.29
N GLU A 301 -14.25 18.36 5.45
CA GLU A 301 -14.93 18.44 4.15
C GLU A 301 -14.43 17.35 3.19
N GLY A 302 -13.12 17.08 3.20
CA GLY A 302 -12.49 16.03 2.38
C GLY A 302 -13.11 14.66 2.63
N ILE A 303 -13.26 14.27 3.89
CA ILE A 303 -13.87 12.99 4.26
C ILE A 303 -15.40 12.95 4.08
N LYS A 304 -16.10 14.10 4.07
CA LYS A 304 -17.56 14.16 3.89
C LYS A 304 -18.01 14.25 2.43
N ARG A 305 -17.24 14.93 1.59
CA ARG A 305 -17.66 15.28 0.22
C ARG A 305 -16.82 14.61 -0.85
N GLY A 306 -15.53 14.41 -0.56
CA GLY A 306 -14.60 13.82 -1.50
C GLY A 306 -15.05 12.44 -1.99
N ARG A 307 -14.68 12.10 -3.22
CA ARG A 307 -15.00 10.80 -3.84
C ARG A 307 -16.49 10.44 -3.78
N ASN A 308 -17.36 11.39 -4.12
CA ASN A 308 -18.82 11.25 -4.05
C ASN A 308 -19.31 10.84 -2.64
N SER A 309 -18.85 11.57 -1.62
CA SER A 309 -19.15 11.32 -0.20
C SER A 309 -18.61 10.02 0.40
N LYS A 310 -17.72 9.31 -0.29
CA LYS A 310 -16.95 8.20 0.29
C LYS A 310 -15.78 8.71 1.15
N GLY A 311 -15.38 9.96 0.93
CA GLY A 311 -14.25 10.62 1.57
C GLY A 311 -12.94 10.32 0.85
N VAL A 312 -12.13 11.36 0.62
CA VAL A 312 -10.73 11.18 0.16
C VAL A 312 -9.91 10.48 1.24
N LEU A 313 -8.83 9.83 0.82
CA LEU A 313 -7.86 9.21 1.73
C LEU A 313 -6.68 10.14 1.92
N TYR A 314 -6.29 10.41 3.18
CA TYR A 314 -5.10 11.19 3.49
C TYR A 314 -4.00 10.26 4.04
N ALA A 315 -3.01 9.91 3.23
CA ALA A 315 -1.81 9.21 3.70
C ALA A 315 -0.83 10.22 4.30
N TRP A 316 -0.36 9.97 5.52
CA TRP A 316 0.46 10.94 6.26
C TRP A 316 1.68 10.29 6.90
N ALA A 317 2.84 10.93 6.77
CA ALA A 317 4.06 10.49 7.44
C ALA A 317 3.95 10.75 8.94
N SER A 318 4.39 9.80 9.78
CA SER A 318 4.31 9.96 11.24
C SER A 318 5.40 10.85 11.86
N GLY A 319 6.27 11.48 11.07
CA GLY A 319 7.36 12.34 11.59
C GLY A 319 8.73 11.67 11.69
N ASN A 320 9.79 12.47 11.80
CA ASN A 320 11.19 12.07 11.78
C ASN A 320 11.98 12.49 13.04
N GLY A 321 11.30 12.80 14.16
CA GLY A 321 11.89 13.26 15.42
C GLY A 321 12.56 12.17 16.27
N GLY A 322 12.47 10.91 15.85
CA GLY A 322 13.10 9.77 16.51
C GLY A 322 12.52 9.49 17.89
N SER A 323 13.38 9.01 18.80
CA SER A 323 12.97 8.68 20.18
C SER A 323 12.75 9.88 21.09
N GLU A 324 13.13 11.08 20.65
CA GLU A 324 13.02 12.30 21.44
C GLU A 324 11.68 13.03 21.21
N ASP A 325 10.93 12.64 20.17
CA ASP A 325 9.61 13.19 19.86
C ASP A 325 8.48 12.16 19.96
N ASN A 326 7.25 12.65 19.89
CA ASN A 326 6.03 11.86 19.93
C ASN A 326 5.02 12.43 18.93
N CYS A 327 4.64 11.63 17.93
CA CYS A 327 3.77 12.08 16.86
C CYS A 327 2.32 12.41 17.26
N ASN A 328 1.90 12.20 18.52
CA ASN A 328 0.65 12.82 19.01
C ASN A 328 0.81 14.32 19.27
N CYS A 329 2.02 14.86 19.34
CA CYS A 329 2.29 16.30 19.38
C CYS A 329 2.17 16.97 17.99
N ASP A 330 2.07 16.15 16.93
CA ASP A 330 1.66 16.56 15.59
C ASP A 330 0.17 16.21 15.38
N ALA A 331 -0.70 17.21 15.46
CA ALA A 331 -2.14 17.01 15.25
C ALA A 331 -2.57 16.92 13.77
N TYR A 332 -1.63 16.91 12.80
CA TYR A 332 -1.89 16.49 11.43
C TYR A 332 -1.81 14.96 11.32
N SER A 333 -0.68 14.36 11.70
CA SER A 333 -0.53 12.90 11.68
C SER A 333 -1.45 12.22 12.70
N SER A 334 -1.67 12.81 13.87
CA SER A 334 -2.62 12.26 14.87
C SER A 334 -4.09 12.62 14.65
N SER A 335 -4.44 13.18 13.50
CA SER A 335 -5.85 13.39 13.10
C SER A 335 -6.54 12.06 12.78
N ILE A 336 -7.81 11.90 13.15
CA ILE A 336 -8.60 10.72 12.78
C ILE A 336 -8.82 10.58 11.26
N TYR A 337 -8.66 11.70 10.54
CA TYR A 337 -8.89 11.78 9.10
C TYR A 337 -7.67 11.34 8.28
N THR A 338 -6.51 11.19 8.92
CA THR A 338 -5.26 10.81 8.28
C THR A 338 -4.88 9.36 8.62
N ILE A 339 -4.17 8.73 7.70
CA ILE A 339 -3.57 7.40 7.86
C ILE A 339 -2.10 7.63 8.20
N ALA A 340 -1.82 7.76 9.50
CA ALA A 340 -0.46 7.92 10.01
C ALA A 340 0.36 6.66 9.75
N THR A 341 1.45 6.83 9.01
CA THR A 341 2.30 5.76 8.52
C THR A 341 3.71 5.91 9.09
N SER A 342 4.15 4.88 9.82
CA SER A 342 5.52 4.75 10.31
C SER A 342 6.42 4.05 9.29
N SER A 343 7.69 3.86 9.63
CA SER A 343 8.71 3.30 8.73
C SER A 343 9.36 2.04 9.27
N VAL A 344 9.58 1.06 8.40
CA VAL A 344 10.48 -0.06 8.68
C VAL A 344 11.59 -0.11 7.64
N SER A 345 12.79 -0.42 8.10
CA SER A 345 13.92 -0.64 7.19
C SER A 345 13.84 -2.00 6.48
N GLU A 346 14.67 -2.17 5.46
CA GLU A 346 14.85 -3.44 4.73
C GLU A 346 15.06 -4.67 5.62
N THR A 347 15.68 -4.49 6.80
CA THR A 347 15.98 -5.59 7.71
C THR A 347 14.86 -5.90 8.71
N GLY A 348 13.68 -5.30 8.54
CA GLY A 348 12.55 -5.47 9.47
C GLY A 348 12.75 -4.74 10.80
N GLN A 349 13.70 -3.80 10.87
CA GLN A 349 14.03 -3.05 12.09
C GLN A 349 13.40 -1.66 12.05
N LYS A 350 13.05 -1.15 13.24
CA LYS A 350 12.63 0.25 13.40
C LYS A 350 13.73 1.20 12.92
N THR A 351 13.34 2.31 12.33
CA THR A 351 14.27 3.34 11.87
C THR A 351 14.63 4.29 13.01
N PHE A 352 15.82 4.88 12.96
CA PHE A 352 16.30 5.78 14.03
C PHE A 352 15.54 7.12 14.08
N TYR A 353 14.95 7.52 12.95
CA TYR A 353 14.22 8.77 12.80
C TYR A 353 12.72 8.62 13.06
N GLY A 354 12.13 7.43 12.91
CA GLY A 354 10.69 7.28 13.09
C GLY A 354 10.25 7.57 14.53
N GLU A 355 9.16 8.31 14.68
CA GLU A 355 8.55 8.62 15.97
C GLU A 355 7.65 7.50 16.48
N THR A 356 7.30 7.55 17.77
CA THR A 356 6.32 6.65 18.39
C THR A 356 5.13 7.42 18.92
N CYS A 357 3.92 6.93 18.65
CA CYS A 357 2.71 7.43 19.28
C CYS A 357 1.54 6.46 19.07
N SER A 358 0.46 6.67 19.79
CA SER A 358 -0.72 5.81 19.73
C SER A 358 -1.62 6.04 18.51
N SER A 359 -1.35 7.06 17.69
CA SER A 359 -2.11 7.39 16.49
C SER A 359 -1.60 6.71 15.21
N ILE A 360 -0.40 6.12 15.23
CA ILE A 360 0.16 5.36 14.10
C ILE A 360 -0.77 4.18 13.77
N LEU A 361 -1.33 4.18 12.56
CA LEU A 361 -2.22 3.11 12.11
C LEU A 361 -1.42 1.94 11.53
N THR A 362 -0.41 2.24 10.71
CA THR A 362 0.31 1.23 9.94
C THR A 362 1.76 1.65 9.67
N THR A 363 2.48 0.79 8.95
CA THR A 363 3.87 0.96 8.57
C THR A 363 4.05 0.56 7.11
N SER A 364 4.95 1.25 6.41
CA SER A 364 5.51 0.76 5.14
C SER A 364 7.04 0.82 5.17
N TYR A 365 7.66 0.36 4.09
CA TYR A 365 9.11 0.37 3.99
C TYR A 365 9.67 1.79 3.79
N SER A 366 10.90 1.98 4.25
CA SER A 366 11.71 3.16 3.99
C SER A 366 13.20 2.83 4.15
N SER A 367 14.06 3.85 4.14
CA SER A 367 15.48 3.74 4.45
C SER A 367 15.72 3.27 5.90
N GLY A 368 16.94 2.84 6.20
CA GLY A 368 17.31 2.44 7.56
C GLY A 368 18.77 2.67 7.88
N SER A 369 19.18 2.12 9.02
CA SER A 369 20.56 2.23 9.50
C SER A 369 21.47 1.16 8.91
N GLY A 370 22.78 1.43 8.92
CA GLY A 370 23.81 0.44 8.65
C GLY A 370 23.88 0.03 7.18
N LYS A 371 23.45 -1.20 6.87
CA LYS A 371 23.49 -1.77 5.51
C LYS A 371 22.12 -1.76 4.81
N ALA A 372 21.07 -1.26 5.48
CA ALA A 372 19.76 -1.16 4.86
C ALA A 372 19.81 -0.19 3.68
N ARG A 373 19.23 -0.60 2.56
CA ARG A 373 19.12 0.24 1.36
C ARG A 373 18.12 1.38 1.55
N GLY A 374 18.28 2.44 0.77
CA GLY A 374 17.28 3.48 0.62
C GLY A 374 16.14 3.06 -0.32
N VAL A 375 15.26 4.01 -0.59
CA VAL A 375 14.13 3.86 -1.50
C VAL A 375 14.50 4.38 -2.88
N VAL A 376 14.24 3.54 -3.90
CA VAL A 376 14.34 3.92 -5.31
C VAL A 376 13.18 4.80 -5.70
N SER A 377 13.45 5.90 -6.41
CA SER A 377 12.42 6.77 -6.96
C SER A 377 12.94 7.70 -8.06
N ALA A 378 12.03 8.46 -8.67
CA ALA A 378 12.32 9.62 -9.49
C ALA A 378 12.98 10.74 -8.67
N SER A 379 13.77 11.58 -9.32
CA SER A 379 14.40 12.75 -8.71
C SER A 379 14.46 13.88 -9.72
N LEU A 380 14.58 15.11 -9.23
CA LEU A 380 14.70 16.28 -10.09
C LEU A 380 15.84 16.18 -11.10
N HIS A 381 15.74 17.03 -12.14
CA HIS A 381 16.62 17.02 -13.30
C HIS A 381 16.43 15.77 -14.19
N ASN A 382 15.22 15.20 -14.17
CA ASN A 382 14.92 13.95 -14.86
C ASN A 382 15.88 12.81 -14.46
N GLN A 383 16.22 12.71 -13.18
CA GLN A 383 17.17 11.74 -12.63
C GLN A 383 16.47 10.68 -11.77
N CYS A 384 17.20 9.66 -11.36
CA CYS A 384 16.72 8.65 -10.44
C CYS A 384 17.51 8.75 -9.14
N THR A 385 16.92 8.29 -8.04
CA THR A 385 17.59 8.12 -6.75
C THR A 385 17.32 6.71 -6.23
N ASN A 386 18.24 6.18 -5.42
CA ASN A 386 18.09 4.95 -4.64
C ASN A 386 18.38 5.18 -3.15
N ASP A 387 18.35 6.45 -2.74
CA ASP A 387 18.72 6.93 -1.40
C ASP A 387 17.61 7.80 -0.79
N HIS A 388 16.36 7.68 -1.27
CA HIS A 388 15.23 8.32 -0.60
C HIS A 388 14.88 7.57 0.69
N GLY A 389 14.20 8.23 1.63
CA GLY A 389 13.97 7.69 2.97
C GLY A 389 13.31 8.69 3.90
N GLY A 390 13.29 8.35 5.19
CA GLY A 390 12.44 9.05 6.18
C GLY A 390 11.03 8.45 6.20
N THR A 391 10.21 8.82 7.19
CA THR A 391 8.77 8.53 7.15
C THR A 391 8.09 9.15 5.93
N SER A 392 8.76 10.13 5.33
CA SER A 392 8.36 10.79 4.09
C SER A 392 8.34 9.90 2.85
N ALA A 393 9.09 8.79 2.82
CA ALA A 393 8.99 7.75 1.79
C ALA A 393 7.87 6.74 2.11
N SER A 394 7.58 6.54 3.40
CA SER A 394 6.55 5.60 3.83
C SER A 394 5.12 6.05 3.48
N ALA A 395 4.80 7.34 3.65
CA ALA A 395 3.47 7.85 3.32
C ALA A 395 3.10 7.72 1.82
N PRO A 396 3.99 8.07 0.86
CA PRO A 396 3.77 7.80 -0.56
C PRO A 396 3.61 6.31 -0.88
N MET A 397 4.40 5.42 -0.25
CA MET A 397 4.20 3.98 -0.44
C MET A 397 2.80 3.54 -0.01
N THR A 398 2.32 4.07 1.13
CA THR A 398 0.95 3.85 1.60
C THR A 398 -0.08 4.39 0.60
N ALA A 399 0.12 5.60 0.06
CA ALA A 399 -0.75 6.16 -0.97
C ALA A 399 -0.81 5.28 -2.23
N GLY A 400 0.33 4.70 -2.65
CA GLY A 400 0.39 3.74 -3.74
C GLY A 400 -0.43 2.48 -3.48
N VAL A 401 -0.28 1.86 -2.30
CA VAL A 401 -1.07 0.67 -1.91
C VAL A 401 -2.57 1.01 -1.83
N LEU A 402 -2.92 2.17 -1.29
CA LEU A 402 -4.30 2.65 -1.27
C LEU A 402 -4.86 2.87 -2.68
N ALA A 403 -4.04 3.29 -3.65
CA ALA A 403 -4.48 3.40 -5.03
C ALA A 403 -4.78 2.02 -5.66
N LEU A 404 -4.00 0.99 -5.33
CA LEU A 404 -4.31 -0.39 -5.73
C LEU A 404 -5.64 -0.87 -5.11
N LEU A 405 -5.84 -0.58 -3.82
CA LEU A 405 -7.09 -0.88 -3.12
C LEU A 405 -8.30 -0.20 -3.79
N LEU A 406 -8.21 1.08 -4.11
CA LEU A 406 -9.32 1.84 -4.71
C LEU A 406 -9.61 1.45 -6.16
N GLN A 407 -8.61 0.98 -6.93
CA GLN A 407 -8.88 0.38 -8.23
C GLN A 407 -9.68 -0.92 -8.07
N ALA A 408 -9.32 -1.75 -7.10
CA ALA A 408 -9.99 -3.02 -6.87
C ALA A 408 -11.41 -2.84 -6.33
N ASN A 409 -11.61 -1.87 -5.43
CA ASN A 409 -12.92 -1.52 -4.89
C ASN A 409 -13.06 0.00 -4.74
N PRO A 410 -13.70 0.68 -5.72
CA PRO A 410 -13.88 2.13 -5.69
C PRO A 410 -14.95 2.58 -4.67
N ASP A 411 -15.70 1.66 -4.05
CA ASP A 411 -16.73 1.96 -3.06
C ASP A 411 -16.21 2.00 -1.62
N VAL A 412 -14.96 1.59 -1.39
CA VAL A 412 -14.26 1.74 -0.10
C VAL A 412 -14.28 3.21 0.34
N THR A 413 -14.87 3.47 1.51
CA THR A 413 -14.87 4.77 2.18
C THR A 413 -13.57 5.03 2.93
N TRP A 414 -13.36 6.27 3.38
CA TRP A 414 -12.18 6.64 4.19
C TRP A 414 -12.04 5.83 5.48
N ARG A 415 -13.17 5.46 6.12
CA ARG A 415 -13.18 4.56 7.29
C ARG A 415 -12.95 3.11 6.89
N ASP A 416 -13.62 2.64 5.82
CA ASP A 416 -13.42 1.27 5.33
C ASP A 416 -11.93 0.99 5.09
N ALA A 417 -11.20 1.92 4.46
CA ALA A 417 -9.76 1.80 4.23
C ALA A 417 -8.98 1.62 5.54
N GLN A 418 -9.29 2.40 6.58
CA GLN A 418 -8.66 2.25 7.90
C GLN A 418 -9.00 0.92 8.55
N HIS A 419 -10.27 0.48 8.51
CA HIS A 419 -10.68 -0.83 9.01
C HIS A 419 -9.94 -1.97 8.31
N ILE A 420 -9.83 -1.90 6.98
CA ILE A 420 -9.10 -2.87 6.17
C ILE A 420 -7.64 -2.94 6.62
N ILE A 421 -6.95 -1.80 6.74
CA ILE A 421 -5.56 -1.73 7.23
C ILE A 421 -5.43 -2.41 8.60
N VAL A 422 -6.33 -2.13 9.54
CA VAL A 422 -6.30 -2.74 10.89
C VAL A 422 -6.43 -4.27 10.84
N GLN A 423 -7.23 -4.80 9.90
CA GLN A 423 -7.43 -6.24 9.78
C GLN A 423 -6.29 -6.96 9.06
N THR A 424 -5.64 -6.31 8.10
CA THR A 424 -4.73 -6.98 7.16
C THR A 424 -3.26 -6.68 7.41
N SER A 425 -2.94 -5.68 8.24
CA SER A 425 -1.56 -5.32 8.57
C SER A 425 -0.76 -6.52 9.08
N ASN A 426 0.42 -6.71 8.51
CA ASN A 426 1.26 -7.87 8.73
C ASN A 426 2.32 -7.61 9.80
N THR A 427 2.26 -8.34 10.90
CA THR A 427 3.24 -8.22 11.99
C THR A 427 4.45 -9.13 11.83
N ARG A 428 4.37 -10.16 10.97
CA ARG A 428 5.33 -11.28 10.93
C ARG A 428 6.77 -10.81 10.73
N LEU A 429 6.99 -9.89 9.81
CA LEU A 429 8.32 -9.38 9.48
C LEU A 429 8.87 -8.36 10.48
N LEU A 430 8.06 -7.98 11.48
CA LEU A 430 8.36 -6.89 12.42
C LEU A 430 8.51 -7.37 13.87
N ARG A 431 8.21 -8.66 14.16
CA ARG A 431 8.21 -9.19 15.53
C ARG A 431 9.58 -9.19 16.21
N GLU A 432 10.64 -9.25 15.41
CA GLU A 432 12.03 -9.29 15.87
C GLU A 432 12.70 -7.91 15.83
N ALA A 433 11.93 -6.84 15.63
CA ALA A 433 12.46 -5.48 15.67
C ALA A 433 12.94 -5.12 17.08
N GLU A 434 14.19 -4.67 17.19
CA GLU A 434 14.81 -4.33 18.47
C GLU A 434 14.11 -3.13 19.12
N GLY A 435 13.79 -3.26 20.41
CA GLY A 435 13.19 -2.17 21.18
C GLY A 435 11.78 -1.79 20.72
N VAL A 436 11.03 -2.74 20.16
CA VAL A 436 9.59 -2.62 19.84
C VAL A 436 8.81 -3.61 20.70
N GLU A 437 7.80 -3.11 21.41
CA GLU A 437 6.90 -3.92 22.21
C GLU A 437 5.58 -4.14 21.47
N TRP A 438 5.24 -5.40 21.22
CA TRP A 438 3.95 -5.81 20.65
C TRP A 438 2.97 -6.15 21.75
N ARG A 439 1.76 -5.59 21.66
CA ARG A 439 0.67 -5.78 22.61
C ARG A 439 -0.57 -6.22 21.86
N ARG A 440 -1.49 -6.90 22.56
CA ARG A 440 -2.79 -7.30 22.01
C ARG A 440 -3.88 -6.58 22.77
N ASN A 441 -4.76 -5.90 22.06
CA ASN A 441 -5.93 -5.24 22.63
C ASN A 441 -7.05 -6.26 22.94
N ALA A 442 -8.10 -5.85 23.62
CA ALA A 442 -9.19 -6.75 24.04
C ALA A 442 -10.06 -7.24 22.87
N ALA A 443 -10.05 -6.54 21.73
CA ALA A 443 -10.69 -6.99 20.50
C ALA A 443 -9.87 -8.04 19.73
N GLY A 444 -8.62 -8.26 20.16
CA GLY A 444 -7.71 -9.24 19.58
C GLY A 444 -6.75 -8.68 18.55
N HIS A 445 -6.71 -7.37 18.31
CA HIS A 445 -5.74 -6.77 17.40
C HIS A 445 -4.37 -6.66 18.05
N VAL A 446 -3.33 -7.02 17.30
CA VAL A 446 -1.93 -6.90 17.72
C VAL A 446 -1.38 -5.57 17.21
N PHE A 447 -0.76 -4.80 18.07
CA PHE A 447 -0.27 -3.46 17.76
C PHE A 447 1.03 -3.14 18.51
N SER A 448 1.74 -2.10 18.08
CA SER A 448 2.86 -1.50 18.80
C SER A 448 2.80 0.03 18.76
N ASP A 449 3.53 0.70 19.65
CA ASP A 449 3.61 2.17 19.68
C ASP A 449 4.43 2.75 18.51
N TYR A 450 5.16 1.89 17.78
CA TYR A 450 6.05 2.30 16.69
C TYR A 450 5.50 1.90 15.32
N PHE A 451 5.03 0.65 15.16
CA PHE A 451 4.55 0.14 13.86
C PHE A 451 3.03 0.18 13.67
N GLY A 452 2.28 0.70 14.65
CA GLY A 452 0.82 0.59 14.64
C GLY A 452 0.38 -0.87 14.60
N PHE A 453 -0.56 -1.21 13.71
CA PHE A 453 -1.03 -2.59 13.51
C PHE A 453 -0.07 -3.47 12.69
N GLY A 454 0.97 -2.90 12.07
CA GLY A 454 2.00 -3.63 11.34
C GLY A 454 2.26 -3.10 9.94
N LEU A 455 2.97 -3.90 9.14
CA LEU A 455 3.34 -3.57 7.76
C LEU A 455 2.11 -3.69 6.84
N LEU A 456 1.95 -2.79 5.88
CA LEU A 456 0.93 -2.93 4.85
C LEU A 456 1.09 -4.22 4.04
N ASP A 457 -0.04 -4.84 3.72
CA ASP A 457 -0.13 -6.08 2.95
C ASP A 457 -1.18 -5.84 1.85
N ALA A 458 -0.71 -5.39 0.68
CA ALA A 458 -1.55 -4.91 -0.41
C ALA A 458 -2.49 -6.01 -0.92
N GLU A 459 -1.99 -7.23 -1.08
CA GLU A 459 -2.81 -8.38 -1.46
C GLU A 459 -3.91 -8.65 -0.43
N ALA A 460 -3.57 -8.75 0.85
CA ALA A 460 -4.56 -9.00 1.89
C ALA A 460 -5.61 -7.87 1.97
N MET A 461 -5.20 -6.61 1.77
CA MET A 461 -6.11 -5.46 1.71
C MET A 461 -7.13 -5.59 0.58
N VAL A 462 -6.67 -5.88 -0.64
CA VAL A 462 -7.54 -6.05 -1.82
C VAL A 462 -8.45 -7.27 -1.67
N ASP A 463 -7.91 -8.40 -1.19
CA ASP A 463 -8.68 -9.62 -1.01
C ASP A 463 -9.80 -9.44 0.04
N LEU A 464 -9.53 -8.74 1.16
CA LEU A 464 -10.55 -8.40 2.16
C LEU A 464 -11.59 -7.43 1.59
N ALA A 465 -11.16 -6.47 0.78
CA ALA A 465 -12.00 -5.44 0.18
C ALA A 465 -12.73 -5.90 -1.08
N ASN A 466 -12.80 -7.21 -1.37
CA ASN A 466 -13.47 -7.73 -2.56
C ASN A 466 -14.90 -7.13 -2.69
N PRO A 467 -15.24 -6.44 -3.80
CA PRO A 467 -16.55 -5.79 -3.99
C PRO A 467 -17.77 -6.71 -3.85
N GLU A 468 -17.61 -8.02 -4.06
CA GLU A 468 -18.71 -8.99 -3.95
C GLU A 468 -19.04 -9.32 -2.49
N SER A 469 -18.09 -9.15 -1.57
CA SER A 469 -18.22 -9.57 -0.17
C SER A 469 -18.06 -8.44 0.84
N TRP A 470 -17.32 -7.37 0.50
CA TRP A 470 -17.10 -6.24 1.38
C TRP A 470 -18.41 -5.50 1.60
N MET A 471 -18.71 -5.26 2.88
CA MET A 471 -19.81 -4.40 3.29
C MET A 471 -19.23 -3.24 4.06
N SER A 472 -19.49 -2.02 3.59
CA SER A 472 -19.05 -0.81 4.28
C SER A 472 -19.44 -0.82 5.74
N VAL A 473 -18.55 -0.29 6.57
CA VAL A 473 -18.76 -0.24 8.01
C VAL A 473 -20.00 0.59 8.36
N PRO A 474 -20.68 0.30 9.49
CA PRO A 474 -21.85 1.06 9.91
C PRO A 474 -21.59 2.56 10.04
N GLU A 475 -22.68 3.33 10.08
CA GLU A 475 -22.62 4.78 10.30
C GLU A 475 -21.79 5.13 11.54
N LYS A 476 -20.99 6.19 11.39
CA LYS A 476 -20.09 6.67 12.45
C LYS A 476 -20.88 7.45 13.50
N SER A 477 -20.69 7.10 14.77
CA SER A 477 -21.15 7.87 15.93
C SER A 477 -19.98 8.44 16.73
N VAL A 478 -20.25 9.42 17.59
CA VAL A 478 -19.27 9.99 18.52
C VAL A 478 -19.92 10.18 19.89
N CYS A 479 -19.45 9.42 20.88
CA CYS A 479 -19.84 9.63 22.27
C CYS A 479 -18.84 10.56 22.95
N THR A 480 -19.30 11.73 23.43
CA THR A 480 -18.44 12.74 24.06
C THR A 480 -18.69 12.83 25.57
N ILE A 481 -17.64 12.60 26.35
CA ILE A 481 -17.62 12.74 27.80
C ILE A 481 -16.77 13.96 28.14
N LYS A 482 -17.34 14.91 28.88
CA LYS A 482 -16.67 16.13 29.32
C LYS A 482 -16.46 16.11 30.82
N ALA A 483 -15.50 16.88 31.30
CA ALA A 483 -15.43 17.23 32.71
C ALA A 483 -16.79 17.75 33.18
N GLY A 484 -17.37 17.11 34.19
CA GLY A 484 -18.67 17.51 34.74
C GLY A 484 -18.60 18.90 35.38
N PRO A 485 -19.75 19.56 35.64
CA PRO A 485 -19.79 20.89 36.26
C PRO A 485 -19.16 20.96 37.66
N SER A 486 -18.95 19.80 38.30
CA SER A 486 -18.26 19.67 39.59
C SER A 486 -16.76 19.42 39.47
N PHE A 487 -16.20 19.31 38.26
CA PHE A 487 -14.77 19.17 38.07
C PHE A 487 -14.08 20.48 38.49
N THR A 488 -13.07 20.34 39.33
CA THR A 488 -12.19 21.43 39.70
C THR A 488 -10.79 21.07 39.24
N GLU A 489 -10.03 22.09 38.83
CA GLU A 489 -8.64 21.93 38.42
C GLU A 489 -7.86 21.03 39.39
N ARG A 490 -7.04 20.15 38.82
CA ARG A 490 -6.27 19.17 39.58
C ARG A 490 -4.81 19.57 39.54
N LYS A 491 -4.25 19.86 40.70
CA LYS A 491 -2.82 20.13 40.83
C LYS A 491 -2.02 18.89 40.44
N LEU A 492 -1.04 19.10 39.55
CA LEU A 492 -0.05 18.13 39.14
C LEU A 492 1.31 18.54 39.70
N THR A 493 1.97 17.59 40.35
CA THR A 493 3.41 17.66 40.67
C THR A 493 3.97 16.26 40.52
N ARG A 494 5.29 16.11 40.44
CA ARG A 494 5.93 14.79 40.34
C ARG A 494 5.50 13.80 41.43
N ASN A 495 5.31 14.25 42.67
CA ASN A 495 4.88 13.40 43.79
C ASN A 495 3.36 13.23 43.89
N GLN A 496 2.60 13.98 43.07
CA GLN A 496 1.14 13.97 43.07
C GLN A 496 0.66 13.80 41.62
N PRO A 497 0.78 12.58 41.04
CA PRO A 497 0.21 12.30 39.73
C PRO A 497 -1.31 12.39 39.78
N ILE A 498 -1.91 12.77 38.66
CA ILE A 498 -3.36 12.81 38.50
C ILE A 498 -3.83 11.44 38.06
N LYS A 499 -4.80 10.89 38.78
CA LYS A 499 -5.53 9.67 38.41
C LYS A 499 -7.01 9.97 38.41
N LEU A 500 -7.68 9.74 37.28
CA LEU A 500 -9.12 9.95 37.14
C LEU A 500 -9.77 8.68 36.58
N ASP A 501 -10.87 8.28 37.20
CA ASP A 501 -11.79 7.29 36.66
C ASP A 501 -12.90 8.04 35.91
N ILE A 502 -13.05 7.77 34.62
CA ILE A 502 -14.06 8.35 33.74
C ILE A 502 -15.09 7.26 33.46
N VAL A 503 -16.31 7.44 33.96
CA VAL A 503 -17.40 6.48 33.81
C VAL A 503 -18.25 6.85 32.61
N THR A 504 -18.50 5.90 31.72
CA THR A 504 -19.40 6.06 30.56
C THR A 504 -20.01 4.73 30.16
N ASP A 505 -21.26 4.75 29.71
CA ASP A 505 -21.95 3.62 29.08
C ASP A 505 -21.77 3.60 27.55
N GLY A 506 -20.93 4.48 27.01
CA GLY A 506 -20.80 4.64 25.55
C GLY A 506 -21.96 5.40 24.92
N CYS A 507 -22.65 6.25 25.70
CA CYS A 507 -23.83 7.02 25.27
C CYS A 507 -25.00 6.11 24.87
N GLU A 508 -25.19 5.02 25.62
CA GLU A 508 -26.18 3.97 25.34
C GLU A 508 -27.60 4.55 25.16
N GLY A 509 -28.31 4.11 24.12
CA GLY A 509 -29.68 4.50 23.85
C GLY A 509 -29.86 5.88 23.20
N THR A 510 -28.78 6.58 22.88
CA THR A 510 -28.81 7.89 22.19
C THR A 510 -28.44 7.78 20.71
N SER A 511 -28.53 8.88 19.96
CA SER A 511 -27.98 8.95 18.58
C SER A 511 -26.46 8.85 18.54
N ASP A 512 -25.81 9.13 19.66
CA ASP A 512 -24.36 9.27 19.80
C ASP A 512 -23.73 7.98 20.35
N GLU A 513 -24.54 6.91 20.46
CA GLU A 513 -24.13 5.62 20.98
C GLU A 513 -22.96 5.03 20.17
N VAL A 514 -21.89 4.68 20.89
CA VAL A 514 -20.74 3.97 20.36
C VAL A 514 -20.56 2.72 21.18
N THR A 515 -20.69 1.56 20.52
CA THR A 515 -20.45 0.27 21.16
C THR A 515 -19.06 -0.26 20.82
N TYR A 516 -18.61 -0.11 19.57
CA TYR A 516 -17.33 -0.60 19.08
C TYR A 516 -16.46 0.56 18.62
N LEU A 517 -15.24 0.64 19.17
CA LEU A 517 -14.32 1.76 18.97
C LEU A 517 -13.61 1.71 17.62
N GLU A 518 -13.34 2.89 17.08
CA GLU A 518 -12.40 3.15 15.97
C GLU A 518 -11.27 4.03 16.51
N HIS A 519 -11.54 5.33 16.67
CA HIS A 519 -10.60 6.30 17.26
C HIS A 519 -11.02 6.68 18.67
N VAL A 520 -10.04 6.94 19.53
CA VAL A 520 -10.27 7.54 20.86
C VAL A 520 -9.44 8.80 20.97
N ILE A 521 -10.08 9.93 21.23
CA ILE A 521 -9.41 11.22 21.42
C ILE A 521 -9.58 11.65 22.87
N PHE A 522 -8.47 11.90 23.55
CA PHE A 522 -8.46 12.56 24.85
C PHE A 522 -7.90 13.97 24.68
N SER A 523 -8.79 14.96 24.70
CA SER A 523 -8.38 16.38 24.66
C SER A 523 -8.07 16.85 26.07
N VAL A 524 -6.90 17.46 26.24
CA VAL A 524 -6.41 17.94 27.54
C VAL A 524 -6.21 19.46 27.52
N SER A 525 -6.60 20.12 28.61
CA SER A 525 -6.22 21.50 28.92
C SER A 525 -5.30 21.49 30.13
N ILE A 526 -3.98 21.49 29.91
CA ILE A 526 -2.98 21.32 30.97
C ILE A 526 -1.88 22.38 30.90
N ASP A 527 -1.62 22.98 32.05
CA ASP A 527 -0.44 23.82 32.28
C ASP A 527 0.58 22.99 33.07
N TYR A 528 1.84 23.04 32.68
CA TYR A 528 2.93 22.45 33.45
C TYR A 528 4.22 23.20 33.18
N SER A 529 5.02 23.47 34.21
CA SER A 529 6.26 24.26 34.10
C SER A 529 7.34 23.67 33.18
N ARG A 530 7.13 22.44 32.70
CA ARG A 530 7.98 21.75 31.71
C ARG A 530 7.14 20.70 30.97
N ARG A 531 6.51 21.09 29.86
CA ARG A 531 5.59 20.26 29.09
C ARG A 531 6.17 18.90 28.69
N GLY A 532 7.45 18.83 28.30
CA GLY A 532 8.12 17.59 27.94
C GLY A 532 8.25 16.54 29.03
N ALA A 533 8.07 16.92 30.30
CA ALA A 533 8.06 15.98 31.42
C ALA A 533 6.76 15.17 31.51
N LEU A 534 5.69 15.64 30.86
CA LEU A 534 4.36 15.05 30.97
C LEU A 534 4.28 13.70 30.26
N ASN A 535 3.65 12.75 30.94
CA ASN A 535 3.17 11.51 30.35
C ASN A 535 1.66 11.44 30.56
N VAL A 536 0.95 11.02 29.51
CA VAL A 536 -0.50 10.83 29.54
C VAL A 536 -0.80 9.41 29.10
N HIS A 537 -1.37 8.61 30.00
CA HIS A 537 -1.81 7.26 29.71
C HIS A 537 -3.32 7.15 29.87
N LEU A 538 -3.95 6.38 29.00
CA LEU A 538 -5.37 6.05 29.08
C LEU A 538 -5.53 4.53 29.06
N THR A 539 -6.37 3.99 29.93
CA THR A 539 -6.71 2.56 29.96
C THR A 539 -8.19 2.39 29.67
N SER A 540 -8.51 1.56 28.68
CA SER A 540 -9.90 1.24 28.32
C SER A 540 -10.60 0.41 29.41
N PRO A 541 -11.95 0.35 29.44
CA PRO A 541 -12.70 -0.50 30.35
C PRO A 541 -12.34 -1.99 30.23
N SER A 542 -11.88 -2.41 29.04
CA SER A 542 -11.42 -3.77 28.77
C SER A 542 -9.97 -4.04 29.24
N GLY A 543 -9.27 -3.02 29.76
CA GLY A 543 -7.96 -3.13 30.37
C GLY A 543 -6.77 -2.81 29.46
N THR A 544 -7.00 -2.42 28.20
CA THR A 544 -5.91 -2.06 27.29
C THR A 544 -5.40 -0.66 27.60
N LYS A 545 -4.10 -0.55 27.87
CA LYS A 545 -3.42 0.71 28.20
C LYS A 545 -2.74 1.30 26.97
N THR A 546 -3.09 2.53 26.58
CA THR A 546 -2.44 3.31 25.52
C THR A 546 -1.59 4.43 26.11
N LYS A 547 -0.42 4.69 25.49
CA LYS A 547 0.44 5.82 25.86
C LYS A 547 0.14 6.97 24.90
N LEU A 548 -0.66 7.93 25.36
CA LEU A 548 -1.12 9.05 24.54
C LEU A 548 -0.04 10.13 24.41
N LEU A 549 0.73 10.36 25.47
CA LEU A 549 1.91 11.22 25.46
C LEU A 549 2.99 10.56 26.30
N THR A 550 4.22 10.61 25.80
CA THR A 550 5.43 10.15 26.50
C THR A 550 6.34 11.34 26.76
N GLU A 551 7.28 11.16 27.69
CA GLU A 551 8.34 12.14 27.94
C GLU A 551 9.05 12.54 26.63
N ARG A 552 9.24 13.85 26.44
CA ARG A 552 10.01 14.46 25.36
C ARG A 552 11.08 15.34 25.98
N ARG A 553 12.33 14.88 25.98
CA ARG A 553 13.39 15.44 26.83
C ARG A 553 13.74 16.88 26.47
N GLU A 554 13.72 17.18 25.18
CA GLU A 554 14.07 18.50 24.65
C GLU A 554 12.95 19.54 24.87
N ASP A 555 11.70 19.11 25.05
CA ASP A 555 10.58 20.00 25.35
C ASP A 555 10.67 20.57 26.77
N SER A 556 11.27 21.75 26.86
CA SER A 556 11.39 22.55 28.08
C SER A 556 10.31 23.64 28.22
N SER A 557 9.32 23.65 27.31
CA SER A 557 8.29 24.69 27.25
C SER A 557 7.40 24.71 28.50
N ASP A 558 6.94 25.89 28.92
CA ASP A 558 5.90 26.08 29.92
C ASP A 558 4.55 26.49 29.29
N GLU A 559 4.47 26.50 27.96
CA GLU A 559 3.24 26.80 27.23
C GLU A 559 2.17 25.73 27.48
N SER A 560 0.95 26.19 27.67
CA SER A 560 -0.19 25.31 27.89
C SER A 560 -0.52 24.46 26.67
N MET A 561 -0.94 23.22 26.93
CA MET A 561 -1.68 22.42 25.96
C MET A 561 -3.16 22.70 26.17
N ASP A 562 -3.73 23.66 25.43
CA ASP A 562 -5.13 24.08 25.57
C ASP A 562 -6.07 23.28 24.66
N ASN A 563 -6.93 22.44 25.24
CA ASN A 563 -7.82 21.54 24.51
C ASN A 563 -7.09 20.79 23.39
N PHE A 564 -5.87 20.33 23.68
CA PHE A 564 -5.01 19.67 22.70
C PHE A 564 -5.41 18.19 22.56
N PRO A 565 -5.70 17.70 21.35
CA PRO A 565 -6.20 16.35 21.14
C PRO A 565 -5.06 15.33 21.13
N LEU A 566 -5.09 14.36 22.05
CA LEU A 566 -4.22 13.18 21.99
C LEU A 566 -5.02 11.97 21.52
N MET A 567 -4.62 11.37 20.40
CA MET A 567 -5.40 10.35 19.70
C MET A 567 -4.80 8.94 19.84
N SER A 568 -5.67 7.92 19.92
CA SER A 568 -5.27 6.52 19.85
C SER A 568 -6.15 5.73 18.89
N VAL A 569 -5.50 4.92 18.05
CA VAL A 569 -6.13 3.84 17.27
C VAL A 569 -5.93 2.47 17.92
N GLN A 570 -5.12 2.35 18.98
CA GLN A 570 -4.73 1.07 19.60
C GLN A 570 -5.91 0.30 20.22
N LEU A 571 -7.02 1.00 20.47
CA LEU A 571 -8.24 0.48 21.07
C LEU A 571 -9.29 0.05 20.03
N TRP A 572 -8.93 0.04 18.74
CA TRP A 572 -9.83 -0.32 17.64
C TRP A 572 -10.53 -1.66 17.89
N GLY A 573 -11.84 -1.68 17.65
CA GLY A 573 -12.72 -2.83 17.80
C GLY A 573 -13.11 -3.17 19.24
N GLU A 574 -12.51 -2.55 20.26
CA GLU A 574 -12.91 -2.79 21.66
C GLU A 574 -14.30 -2.22 21.94
N GLN A 575 -14.95 -2.76 22.98
CA GLN A 575 -16.18 -2.18 23.47
C GLN A 575 -15.92 -0.87 24.21
N ALA A 576 -16.66 0.18 23.86
CA ALA A 576 -16.55 1.51 24.46
C ALA A 576 -16.86 1.52 25.97
N ALA A 577 -17.74 0.61 26.39
CA ALA A 577 -18.06 0.32 27.78
C ALA A 577 -18.23 -1.19 27.97
N ILE A 578 -17.66 -1.72 29.06
CA ILE A 578 -17.93 -3.07 29.57
C ILE A 578 -17.97 -3.00 31.10
N GLY A 579 -18.86 -3.77 31.73
CA GLY A 579 -19.08 -3.71 33.18
C GLY A 579 -19.52 -2.30 33.60
N ASP A 580 -18.77 -1.69 34.50
CA ASP A 580 -19.04 -0.32 34.99
C ASP A 580 -18.57 0.78 34.02
N GLY A 581 -17.97 0.43 32.87
CA GLY A 581 -17.60 1.41 31.84
C GLY A 581 -16.48 2.38 32.25
N VAL A 582 -15.59 1.94 33.15
CA VAL A 582 -14.55 2.79 33.74
C VAL A 582 -13.32 2.88 32.85
N TRP A 583 -13.07 4.07 32.32
CA TRP A 583 -11.81 4.47 31.70
C TRP A 583 -10.86 5.05 32.73
N LYS A 584 -9.58 4.68 32.72
CA LYS A 584 -8.59 5.18 33.68
C LYS A 584 -7.58 6.10 33.02
N LEU A 585 -7.53 7.36 33.46
CA LEU A 585 -6.56 8.35 33.04
C LEU A 585 -5.46 8.47 34.09
N ASP A 586 -4.21 8.36 33.66
CA ASP A 586 -3.03 8.69 34.47
C ASP A 586 -2.26 9.84 33.78
N ILE A 587 -2.09 10.97 34.47
CA ILE A 587 -1.18 12.06 34.04
C ILE A 587 -0.10 12.22 35.10
N PHE A 588 1.16 12.15 34.69
CA PHE A 588 2.29 12.15 35.61
C PHE A 588 3.56 12.67 34.96
N ASP A 589 4.54 12.96 35.81
CA ASP A 589 5.89 13.41 35.44
C ASP A 589 6.87 12.26 35.71
N SER A 590 7.53 11.74 34.68
CA SER A 590 8.48 10.62 34.77
C SER A 590 9.95 11.02 34.91
N THR A 591 10.25 12.33 34.88
CA THR A 591 11.64 12.79 34.80
C THR A 591 12.47 12.30 35.97
N LEU A 592 13.74 11.98 35.71
CA LEU A 592 14.70 11.52 36.73
C LEU A 592 15.50 12.66 37.37
N GLU A 593 15.21 13.91 37.02
CA GLU A 593 15.87 15.10 37.57
C GLU A 593 15.69 15.21 39.09
N ASP A 594 16.52 16.03 39.74
CA ASP A 594 16.42 16.24 41.19
C ASP A 594 15.03 16.80 41.55
N ILE A 595 14.37 16.22 42.57
CA ILE A 595 13.04 16.65 43.04
C ILE A 595 13.02 18.15 43.42
N SER A 596 14.18 18.73 43.76
CA SER A 596 14.35 20.16 44.04
C SER A 596 14.07 21.09 42.85
N VAL A 597 14.04 20.59 41.61
CA VAL A 597 13.64 21.37 40.42
C VAL A 597 12.15 21.76 40.48
N GLY A 598 11.31 20.98 41.17
CA GLY A 598 9.98 21.42 41.61
C GLY A 598 8.94 21.68 40.52
N HIS A 599 8.99 20.95 39.39
CA HIS A 599 8.00 21.10 38.32
C HIS A 599 6.57 20.90 38.83
N ASN A 600 5.67 21.78 38.38
CA ASN A 600 4.29 21.81 38.83
C ASN A 600 3.37 22.42 37.78
N GLY A 601 2.08 22.15 37.93
CA GLY A 601 1.03 22.70 37.09
C GLY A 601 -0.34 22.17 37.44
N TYR A 602 -1.28 22.28 36.50
CA TYR A 602 -2.68 21.97 36.72
C TYR A 602 -3.32 21.37 35.46
N LEU A 603 -4.07 20.28 35.64
CA LEU A 603 -5.09 19.89 34.67
C LEU A 603 -6.31 20.78 34.88
N ARG A 604 -6.57 21.68 33.93
CA ARG A 604 -7.67 22.65 33.98
C ARG A 604 -8.98 22.09 33.45
N ASP A 605 -8.93 21.30 32.39
CA ASP A 605 -10.10 20.70 31.76
C ASP A 605 -9.71 19.45 30.95
N TRP A 606 -10.69 18.60 30.64
CA TRP A 606 -10.50 17.42 29.81
C TRP A 606 -11.78 17.00 29.10
N ARG A 607 -11.60 16.32 27.96
CA ARG A 607 -12.69 15.72 27.18
C ARG A 607 -12.25 14.39 26.57
N LEU A 608 -13.07 13.36 26.72
CA LEU A 608 -12.91 12.07 26.07
C LEU A 608 -13.94 11.94 24.95
N GLU A 609 -13.49 11.68 23.72
CA GLU A 609 -14.33 11.42 22.56
C GLU A 609 -14.07 10.00 22.08
N LEU A 610 -15.13 9.20 22.07
CA LEU A 610 -15.13 7.83 21.58
C LEU A 610 -15.77 7.85 20.19
N HIS A 611 -14.99 7.50 19.17
CA HIS A 611 -15.45 7.43 17.78
C HIS A 611 -15.63 5.96 17.43
N GLY A 612 -16.70 5.63 16.70
CA GLY A 612 -16.90 4.27 16.25
C GLY A 612 -18.32 4.00 15.82
N THR A 613 -18.77 2.77 16.06
CA THR A 613 -20.06 2.27 15.58
C THR A 613 -20.88 1.70 16.72
N LYS A 614 -22.21 1.83 16.58
CA LYS A 614 -23.16 1.10 17.42
C LYS A 614 -23.23 -0.38 17.06
N GLU A 615 -23.28 -0.67 15.76
CA GLU A 615 -23.36 -2.05 15.26
C GLU A 615 -21.97 -2.62 14.99
N LEU A 616 -21.78 -3.91 15.27
CA LEU A 616 -20.52 -4.58 14.95
C LEU A 616 -20.31 -4.61 13.42
N PRO A 617 -19.16 -4.16 12.89
CA PRO A 617 -18.88 -4.28 11.47
C PRO A 617 -18.93 -5.74 10.99
N LYS A 618 -19.63 -5.99 9.89
CA LYS A 618 -19.95 -7.36 9.43
C LYS A 618 -18.73 -8.20 9.09
N TYR A 619 -17.66 -7.58 8.60
CA TYR A 619 -16.41 -8.26 8.25
C TYR A 619 -15.74 -8.92 9.48
N VAL A 620 -16.05 -8.47 10.70
CA VAL A 620 -15.51 -9.07 11.94
C VAL A 620 -16.01 -10.51 12.14
N ASN A 621 -17.23 -10.79 11.70
CA ASN A 621 -17.82 -12.13 11.81
C ASN A 621 -17.29 -13.11 10.75
N SER A 622 -16.87 -12.62 9.57
CA SER A 622 -16.29 -13.48 8.51
C SER A 622 -14.84 -13.89 8.79
N ALA A 623 -14.08 -13.10 9.56
CA ALA A 623 -12.73 -13.44 9.99
C ALA A 623 -12.70 -14.48 11.14
N ARG A 624 -13.82 -14.66 11.84
CA ARG A 624 -14.03 -15.72 12.84
C ARG A 624 -14.83 -16.86 12.20
N GLY A 625 -14.24 -17.54 11.21
CA GLY A 625 -14.77 -18.82 10.74
C GLY A 625 -14.90 -19.83 11.89
N PRO A 626 -15.84 -20.79 11.79
CA PRO A 626 -16.30 -21.64 12.90
C PRO A 626 -15.21 -22.40 13.65
#